data_AF-A0A929JZ07-F1
#
_entry.id   AF-A0A929JZ07-F1
#
_cell.length_a   1.000
_cell.length_b   1.000
_cell.length_c   1.000
_cell.angle_alpha   90.00
_cell.angle_beta   90.00
_cell.angle_gamma   90.00
#
_symmetry.space_group_name_H-M   'P 1'
#
loop_
_entity.id
_entity.type
_entity.pdbx_description
1 polymer ?
#
loop_
_entity_poly.entity_id
_entity_poly.type
_entity_poly.pdbx_seq_one_letter_code
_entity_poly.pdbx_strand_id
1 'polypeptide(L)'
;MATIKTITPHFVSDNKPATRHFNLWDKFNEFADAQKSKQTLWFFLVLMVHGVIFLPIPAVLSYYFDGSAAVLAITMICFFANLIANMAGAGIRTVLRLFAASFLIHLAMIIIVIV
;
A
#
# COMPACT_ATOMS: atom_id res chain seq x y z
N MET A 1 9.27 71.22 -4.22
CA MET A 1 9.58 69.82 -4.56
C MET A 1 8.34 68.99 -4.29
N ALA A 2 7.68 68.47 -5.34
CA ALA A 2 6.48 67.65 -5.21
C ALA A 2 6.87 66.17 -5.16
N THR A 3 6.57 65.49 -4.06
CA THR A 3 6.86 64.06 -3.88
C THR A 3 5.76 63.23 -4.52
N ILE A 4 6.09 62.51 -5.59
CA ILE A 4 5.19 61.55 -6.25
C ILE A 4 5.08 60.32 -5.35
N LYS A 5 3.89 60.05 -4.81
CA LYS A 5 3.59 58.80 -4.10
C LYS A 5 3.31 57.71 -5.13
N THR A 6 4.24 56.77 -5.28
CA THR A 6 4.03 55.56 -6.08
C THR A 6 2.95 54.71 -5.43
N ILE A 7 1.81 54.56 -6.11
CA ILE A 7 0.74 53.63 -5.72
C ILE A 7 1.15 52.27 -6.28
N THR A 8 1.66 51.39 -5.43
CA THR A 8 1.89 50.00 -5.78
C THR A 8 0.53 49.29 -5.93
N PRO A 9 0.21 48.69 -7.08
CA PRO A 9 -1.00 47.90 -7.23
C PRO A 9 -0.89 46.67 -6.31
N HIS A 10 -1.72 46.64 -5.27
CA HIS A 10 -1.89 45.48 -4.42
C HIS A 10 -2.81 44.50 -5.17
N PHE A 11 -2.21 43.56 -5.90
CA PHE A 11 -2.97 42.45 -6.47
C PHE A 11 -3.50 41.61 -5.31
N VAL A 12 -4.80 41.74 -5.04
CA VAL A 12 -5.51 40.77 -4.19
C VAL A 12 -5.55 39.48 -4.99
N SER A 13 -4.69 38.53 -4.64
CA SER A 13 -4.95 37.13 -5.00
C SER A 13 -6.27 36.78 -4.32
N ASP A 14 -7.33 36.67 -5.11
CA ASP A 14 -8.51 35.92 -4.75
C ASP A 14 -8.05 34.49 -4.45
N ASN A 15 -7.68 34.23 -3.20
CA ASN A 15 -7.48 32.89 -2.68
C ASN A 15 -8.86 32.25 -2.60
N LYS A 16 -9.41 31.90 -3.77
CA LYS A 16 -10.54 31.01 -3.89
C LYS A 16 -10.16 29.78 -3.07
N PRO A 17 -10.89 29.43 -1.99
CA PRO A 17 -10.50 28.31 -1.16
C PRO A 17 -10.40 27.11 -2.09
N ALA A 18 -9.18 26.59 -2.26
CA ALA A 18 -8.96 25.41 -3.08
C ALA A 18 -9.91 24.35 -2.53
N THR A 19 -10.88 23.94 -3.35
CA THR A 19 -11.79 22.86 -3.02
C THR A 19 -10.91 21.65 -2.75
N ARG A 20 -10.63 21.37 -1.47
CA ARG A 20 -9.88 20.19 -1.02
C ARG A 20 -10.76 18.99 -1.37
N HIS A 21 -10.60 18.49 -2.59
CA HIS A 21 -11.12 17.18 -2.95
C HIS A 21 -10.39 16.18 -2.05
N PHE A 22 -11.12 15.60 -1.11
CA PHE A 22 -10.63 14.53 -0.27
C PHE A 22 -10.44 13.28 -1.12
N ASN A 23 -9.25 13.17 -1.73
CA ASN A 23 -8.87 12.01 -2.50
C ASN A 23 -8.15 11.00 -1.59
N LEU A 24 -8.79 9.85 -1.38
CA LEU A 24 -8.21 8.77 -0.57
C LEU A 24 -6.89 8.27 -1.14
N TRP A 25 -6.72 8.35 -2.47
CA TRP A 25 -5.47 7.96 -3.13
C TRP A 25 -4.30 8.89 -2.80
N ASP A 26 -4.55 10.19 -2.75
CA ASP A 26 -3.51 11.18 -2.42
C ASP A 26 -3.08 11.03 -0.97
N LYS A 27 -4.04 10.79 -0.07
CA LYS A 27 -3.77 10.49 1.34
C LYS A 27 -2.97 9.19 1.53
N PHE A 28 -3.26 8.16 0.75
CA PHE A 28 -2.48 6.91 0.77
C PHE A 28 -1.04 7.15 0.28
N ASN A 29 -0.85 7.92 -0.80
CA ASN A 29 0.47 8.23 -1.31
C ASN A 29 1.29 9.04 -0.30
N GLU A 30 0.68 10.01 0.38
CA GLU A 30 1.31 10.79 1.45
C GLU A 30 1.72 9.89 2.63
N PHE A 31 0.85 8.98 3.05
CA PHE A 31 1.19 7.97 4.07
C PHE A 31 2.36 7.10 3.63
N ALA A 32 2.32 6.58 2.40
CA ALA A 32 3.35 5.71 1.86
C ALA A 32 4.72 6.42 1.79
N ASP A 33 4.73 7.69 1.41
CA ASP A 33 5.97 8.50 1.40
C ASP A 33 6.53 8.72 2.80
N ALA A 34 5.66 8.93 3.80
CA ALA A 34 6.07 9.03 5.20
C ALA A 34 6.71 7.72 5.72
N GLN A 35 6.45 6.57 5.08
CA GLN A 35 7.05 5.29 5.45
C GLN A 35 8.42 5.02 4.79
N LYS A 36 8.92 5.90 3.91
CA LYS A 36 10.15 5.65 3.15
C LYS A 36 11.38 5.41 4.03
N SER A 37 11.50 6.12 5.16
CA SER A 37 12.61 5.92 6.11
C SER A 37 12.55 4.58 6.86
N LYS A 38 11.38 3.93 6.86
CA LYS A 38 11.11 2.68 7.58
C LYS A 38 11.06 1.46 6.64
N GLN A 39 11.67 1.54 5.46
CA GLN A 39 11.60 0.49 4.45
C GLN A 39 12.08 -0.88 4.97
N THR A 40 13.16 -0.92 5.75
CA THR A 40 13.67 -2.16 6.35
C THR A 40 12.68 -2.78 7.33
N LEU A 41 11.96 -1.96 8.12
CA LEU A 41 10.90 -2.44 9.01
C LEU A 41 9.78 -3.07 8.20
N TRP A 42 9.36 -2.43 7.10
CA TRP A 42 8.34 -2.96 6.21
C TRP A 42 8.75 -4.30 5.59
N PHE A 43 10.02 -4.46 5.21
CA PHE A 43 10.53 -5.74 4.74
C PHE A 43 10.36 -6.86 5.78
N PHE A 44 10.78 -6.63 7.03
CA PHE A 44 10.61 -7.63 8.09
C PHE A 44 9.14 -7.90 8.42
N LEU A 45 8.29 -6.87 8.41
CA LEU A 45 6.87 -7.02 8.64
C LEU A 45 6.20 -7.85 7.54
N VAL A 46 6.54 -7.60 6.27
CA VAL A 46 6.04 -8.38 5.13
C VAL A 46 6.49 -9.83 5.25
N LEU A 47 7.75 -10.08 5.58
CA LEU A 47 8.27 -11.43 5.81
C LEU A 47 7.57 -12.13 6.96
N MET A 48 7.35 -11.46 8.09
CA MET A 48 6.67 -12.05 9.24
C MET A 48 5.23 -12.41 8.88
N VAL A 49 4.48 -11.49 8.26
CA VAL A 49 3.08 -11.72 7.91
C VAL A 49 2.95 -12.83 6.88
N HIS A 50 3.73 -12.81 5.79
CA HIS A 50 3.60 -13.86 4.79
C HIS A 50 4.21 -15.19 5.25
N GLY A 51 5.33 -15.12 5.98
CA GLY A 51 6.09 -16.25 6.52
C GLY A 51 5.34 -17.05 7.59
N VAL A 52 4.65 -16.33 8.49
CA VAL A 52 4.05 -16.92 9.68
C VAL A 52 2.54 -16.98 9.59
N ILE A 53 1.88 -15.95 9.05
CA ILE A 53 0.41 -15.87 9.03
C ILE A 53 -0.15 -16.49 7.75
N PHE A 54 0.42 -16.18 6.58
CA PHE A 54 -0.17 -16.63 5.31
C PHE A 54 0.24 -18.02 4.86
N LEU A 55 1.49 -18.41 5.10
CA LEU A 55 1.99 -19.74 4.77
C LEU A 55 1.18 -20.92 5.37
N PRO A 56 0.63 -20.86 6.61
CA PRO A 56 -0.24 -21.93 7.12
C PRO A 56 -1.67 -21.89 6.57
N ILE A 57 -2.11 -20.81 5.92
CA ILE A 57 -3.49 -20.71 5.38
C ILE A 57 -3.79 -21.83 4.38
N PRO A 58 -2.96 -22.11 3.36
CA PRO A 58 -3.19 -23.25 2.47
C PRO A 58 -3.31 -24.58 3.20
N ALA A 59 -2.49 -24.83 4.21
CA ALA A 59 -2.55 -26.08 4.97
C ALA A 59 -3.89 -26.23 5.71
N VAL A 60 -4.36 -25.15 6.35
CA VAL A 60 -5.66 -25.12 7.03
C VAL A 60 -6.80 -25.31 6.02
N LEU A 61 -6.78 -24.58 4.90
CA LEU A 61 -7.83 -24.65 3.89
C LEU A 61 -7.87 -26.03 3.21
N SER A 62 -6.73 -26.61 2.85
CA SER A 62 -6.67 -27.94 2.24
C SER A 62 -7.09 -29.04 3.21
N TYR A 63 -6.71 -28.96 4.49
CA TYR A 63 -7.03 -30.03 5.45
C TYR A 63 -8.49 -30.00 5.92
N TYR A 64 -9.05 -28.82 6.19
CA TYR A 64 -10.38 -28.70 6.80
C TYR A 64 -11.51 -28.42 5.80
N PHE A 65 -11.20 -27.85 4.64
CA PHE A 65 -12.21 -27.37 3.66
C PHE A 65 -12.00 -27.97 2.27
N ASP A 66 -11.22 -29.06 2.14
CA ASP A 66 -10.87 -29.71 0.87
C ASP A 66 -10.32 -28.72 -0.18
N GLY A 67 -9.62 -27.68 0.30
CA GLY A 67 -9.08 -26.61 -0.54
C GLY A 67 -8.10 -27.14 -1.58
N SER A 68 -8.33 -26.76 -2.84
CA SER A 68 -7.50 -27.14 -3.98
C SER A 68 -6.03 -26.73 -3.84
N ALA A 69 -5.13 -27.48 -4.49
CA ALA A 69 -3.71 -27.14 -4.62
C ALA A 69 -3.44 -25.73 -5.19
N ALA A 70 -4.42 -25.14 -5.89
CA ALA A 70 -4.35 -23.77 -6.38
C ALA A 70 -4.16 -22.74 -5.25
N VAL A 71 -4.71 -23.00 -4.06
CA VAL A 71 -4.58 -22.13 -2.87
C VAL A 71 -3.11 -21.97 -2.46
N LEU A 72 -2.35 -23.07 -2.48
CA LEU A 72 -0.92 -23.06 -2.21
C LEU A 72 -0.15 -22.28 -3.28
N ALA A 73 -0.47 -22.51 -4.56
CA ALA A 73 0.19 -21.83 -5.67
C ALA A 73 -0.01 -20.30 -5.61
N ILE A 74 -1.24 -19.85 -5.34
CA ILE A 74 -1.56 -18.41 -5.19
C ILE A 74 -0.79 -17.80 -4.02
N THR A 75 -0.76 -18.50 -2.88
CA THR A 75 -0.02 -18.07 -1.69
C THR A 75 1.48 -17.94 -1.97
N MET A 76 2.06 -18.90 -2.70
CA MET A 76 3.48 -18.85 -3.10
C MET A 76 3.78 -17.70 -4.04
N ILE A 77 2.93 -17.46 -5.05
CA ILE A 77 3.10 -16.32 -5.96
C ILE A 77 3.06 -15.00 -5.17
N CYS A 78 2.10 -14.86 -4.25
CA CYS A 78 1.99 -13.66 -3.41
C CYS A 78 3.20 -13.48 -2.49
N PHE A 79 3.68 -14.56 -1.87
CA PHE A 79 4.88 -14.56 -1.04
C PHE A 79 6.11 -14.13 -1.83
N PHE A 80 6.39 -14.78 -2.96
CA PHE A 80 7.58 -14.47 -3.76
C PHE A 80 7.49 -13.11 -4.43
N ALA A 81 6.32 -12.67 -4.91
CA ALA A 81 6.16 -11.33 -5.46
C ALA A 81 6.51 -10.24 -4.43
N ASN A 82 6.03 -10.40 -3.19
CA ASN A 82 6.36 -9.48 -2.10
C ASN A 82 7.84 -9.57 -1.71
N LEU A 83 8.40 -10.78 -1.60
CA LEU A 83 9.80 -10.98 -1.25
C LEU A 83 10.73 -10.39 -2.30
N ILE A 84 10.47 -10.64 -3.58
CA ILE A 84 11.25 -10.10 -4.71
C ILE A 84 11.16 -8.58 -4.73
N ALA A 85 9.96 -7.99 -4.58
CA ALA A 85 9.82 -6.53 -4.57
C ALA A 85 10.62 -5.88 -3.44
N ASN A 86 10.64 -6.49 -2.24
CA ASN A 86 11.43 -5.98 -1.13
C ASN A 86 12.95 -6.18 -1.33
N MET A 87 13.37 -7.36 -1.80
CA MET A 87 14.79 -7.69 -2.05
C MET A 87 15.40 -6.94 -3.22
N ALA A 88 14.61 -6.69 -4.27
CA ALA A 88 15.02 -5.93 -5.44
C ALA A 88 15.10 -4.41 -5.18
N GLY A 89 14.83 -3.96 -3.95
CA GLY A 89 14.87 -2.55 -3.59
C GLY A 89 13.76 -1.71 -4.24
N ALA A 90 12.59 -2.30 -4.52
CA ALA A 90 11.47 -1.55 -5.07
C ALA A 90 11.04 -0.43 -4.12
N GLY A 91 10.48 0.66 -4.68
CA GLY A 91 10.03 1.80 -3.89
C GLY A 91 8.96 1.42 -2.86
N ILE A 92 8.93 2.14 -1.73
CA ILE A 92 8.01 1.85 -0.60
C ILE A 92 6.53 1.82 -1.02
N ARG A 93 6.14 2.66 -1.99
CA ARG A 93 4.78 2.66 -2.54
C ARG A 93 4.44 1.33 -3.22
N THR A 94 5.38 0.73 -3.93
CA THR A 94 5.21 -0.58 -4.59
C THR A 94 5.11 -1.68 -3.56
N VAL A 95 5.98 -1.68 -2.54
CA VAL A 95 5.96 -2.65 -1.44
C VAL A 95 4.60 -2.62 -0.72
N LEU A 96 4.13 -1.44 -0.34
CA LEU A 96 2.84 -1.28 0.34
C LEU A 96 1.65 -1.71 -0.51
N ARG A 97 1.67 -1.38 -1.81
CA ARG A 97 0.61 -1.79 -2.75
C ARG A 97 0.60 -3.30 -2.96
N LEU A 98 1.76 -3.92 -3.13
CA LEU A 98 1.87 -5.38 -3.27
C LEU A 98 1.44 -6.11 -2.00
N PHE A 99 1.81 -5.59 -0.84
CA PHE A 99 1.39 -6.14 0.44
C PHE A 99 -0.14 -6.02 0.63
N ALA A 100 -0.73 -4.88 0.32
CA ALA A 100 -2.18 -4.69 0.39
C ALA A 100 -2.91 -5.60 -0.62
N ALA A 101 -2.41 -5.70 -1.85
CA ALA A 101 -2.97 -6.57 -2.88
C ALA A 101 -2.90 -8.04 -2.46
N SER A 102 -1.76 -8.50 -1.94
CA SER A 102 -1.64 -9.88 -1.48
C SER A 102 -2.55 -10.16 -0.30
N PHE A 103 -2.68 -9.23 0.66
CA PHE A 103 -3.63 -9.36 1.77
C PHE A 103 -5.07 -9.56 1.26
N LEU A 104 -5.51 -8.75 0.29
CA LEU A 104 -6.84 -8.85 -0.32
C LEU A 104 -7.03 -10.17 -1.06
N ILE A 105 -6.01 -10.66 -1.77
CA ILE A 105 -6.05 -11.96 -2.45
C ILE A 105 -6.25 -13.09 -1.44
N HIS A 106 -5.52 -13.09 -0.32
CA HIS A 106 -5.68 -14.12 0.72
C HIS A 106 -7.07 -14.04 1.36
N LEU A 107 -7.59 -12.83 1.62
CA LEU A 107 -8.94 -12.66 2.15
C LEU A 107 -10.00 -13.21 1.19
N ALA A 108 -9.91 -12.87 -0.10
CA ALA A 108 -10.82 -13.37 -1.12
C ALA A 108 -10.73 -14.90 -1.25
N MET A 109 -9.52 -15.44 -1.24
CA MET A 109 -9.27 -16.89 -1.29
C MET A 109 -9.92 -17.62 -0.11
N ILE A 110 -9.79 -17.10 1.10
CA ILE A 110 -10.44 -17.67 2.30
C ILE A 110 -11.97 -17.68 2.11
N ILE A 111 -12.55 -16.56 1.68
CA ILE A 111 -14.01 -16.45 1.49
C ILE A 111 -14.50 -17.47 0.46
N ILE A 112 -13.81 -17.61 -0.67
CA ILE A 112 -14.22 -18.52 -1.76
C ILE A 112 -14.11 -19.99 -1.36
N VAL A 113 -13.14 -20.36 -0.51
CA VAL A 113 -12.96 -21.77 -0.11
C VAL A 113 -13.90 -22.16 1.03
N ILE A 114 -14.26 -21.22 1.90
CA ILE A 114 -15.13 -21.51 3.05
C ILE A 114 -16.62 -21.47 2.69
N VAL A 115 -17.02 -20.60 1.75
CA VAL A 115 -18.42 -20.42 1.31
C VAL A 115 -18.74 -21.35 0.15
#